data_AF-A0A0E9Y0V7-F1
#
_entry.id   AF-A0A0E9Y0V7-F1
#
_cell.length_a   1.000
_cell.length_b   1.000
_cell.length_c   1.000
_cell.angle_alpha   90.00
_cell.angle_beta   90.00
_cell.angle_gamma   90.00
#
_symmetry.space_group_name_H-M   'P 1'
#
loop_
_entity.id
_entity.type
_entity.pdbx_description
1 polymer ?
#
loop_
_entity_poly.entity_id
_entity_poly.type
_entity_poly.pdbx_seq_one_letter_code
_entity_poly.pdbx_strand_id
1 'polypeptide(L)'
;VFFSKLPGYAQDVRLHIANRMYCEQTYPVLDNYLSLLKDNYEATIESVDFKNNYESVRKQINSWVERATQSKITDLLPNGCVNDLTTLILVNAIYFKGLWKSQFNATSTRRSDFHL
;
A
#
# COMPACT_ATOMS: atom_id res chain seq x y z
N VAL A 1 -2.68 15.04 -4.83
CA VAL A 1 -1.23 14.70 -4.97
C VAL A 1 -0.92 14.36 -6.44
N PHE A 2 0.31 14.56 -6.94
CA PHE A 2 0.69 14.34 -8.35
C PHE A 2 0.24 12.98 -8.91
N PHE A 3 0.36 11.92 -8.12
CA PHE A 3 0.13 10.56 -8.57
C PHE A 3 -1.35 10.20 -8.81
N SER A 4 -2.30 10.85 -8.14
CA SER A 4 -3.74 10.65 -8.40
C SER A 4 -4.18 11.19 -9.76
N LYS A 5 -3.35 12.01 -10.42
CA LYS A 5 -3.60 12.57 -11.76
C LYS A 5 -2.97 11.77 -12.89
N LEU A 6 -2.09 10.80 -12.60
CA LEU A 6 -1.37 10.01 -13.62
C LEU A 6 -2.26 9.23 -14.60
N PRO A 7 -3.39 8.64 -14.19
CA PRO A 7 -4.32 8.00 -15.14
C PRO A 7 -4.85 8.97 -16.21
N GLY A 8 -4.90 10.28 -15.92
CA GLY A 8 -5.28 11.30 -16.88
C GLY A 8 -4.22 11.58 -17.97
N TYR A 9 -2.96 11.20 -17.74
CA TYR A 9 -1.86 11.41 -18.67
C TYR A 9 -1.47 10.14 -19.45
N ALA A 10 -1.86 8.95 -18.96
CA ALA A 10 -1.57 7.67 -19.61
C ALA A 10 -2.69 6.66 -19.35
N GLN A 11 -3.62 6.53 -20.30
CA GLN A 11 -4.81 5.67 -20.17
C GLN A 11 -4.47 4.18 -20.03
N ASP A 12 -3.33 3.75 -20.59
CA ASP A 12 -2.86 2.36 -20.52
C ASP A 12 -2.03 2.04 -19.26
N VAL A 13 -1.96 2.99 -18.32
CA VAL A 13 -1.28 2.83 -17.04
C VAL A 13 -2.30 2.60 -15.94
N ARG A 14 -2.17 1.46 -15.25
CA ARG A 14 -2.80 1.21 -13.97
C ARG A 14 -1.79 1.52 -12.87
N LEU A 15 -2.07 2.59 -12.12
CA LEU A 15 -1.32 2.96 -10.94
C LEU A 15 -2.27 2.94 -9.75
N HIS A 16 -1.94 2.13 -8.75
CA HIS A 16 -2.62 2.12 -7.46
C HIS A 16 -1.61 2.50 -6.39
N ILE A 17 -1.94 3.52 -5.61
CA ILE A 17 -1.17 3.95 -4.44
C ILE A 17 -2.08 3.83 -3.23
N ALA A 18 -1.57 3.17 -2.20
CA ALA A 18 -2.25 2.94 -0.94
C ALA A 18 -1.41 3.54 0.18
N ASN A 19 -1.89 4.63 0.77
CA ASN A 19 -1.34 5.24 1.97
C ASN A 19 -2.35 5.11 3.10
N ARG A 20 -1.95 4.49 4.21
CA ARG A 20 -2.81 4.40 5.39
C ARG A 20 -1.98 4.28 6.65
N MET A 21 -2.50 4.88 7.71
CA MET A 21 -1.99 4.69 9.05
C MET A 21 -2.98 3.90 9.90
N TYR A 22 -2.44 3.08 10.78
CA TYR A 22 -3.19 2.31 11.76
C TYR A 22 -2.68 2.70 13.14
N CYS A 23 -3.53 3.30 13.96
CA CYS A 23 -3.19 3.80 15.29
C CYS A 23 -3.93 2.98 16.33
N GLU A 24 -3.25 2.63 17.42
CA GLU A 24 -3.87 2.02 18.59
C GLU A 24 -4.96 2.93 19.14
N GLN A 25 -6.16 2.38 19.31
CA GLN A 25 -7.37 3.11 19.67
C GLN A 25 -7.31 3.83 21.00
N THR A 26 -6.44 3.39 21.91
CA THR A 26 -6.22 4.05 23.21
C THR A 26 -5.39 5.33 23.12
N TYR A 27 -4.86 5.68 21.94
CA TYR A 27 -4.11 6.92 21.70
C TYR A 27 -4.90 7.88 20.79
N PRO A 28 -5.46 8.97 21.34
CA PRO A 28 -6.14 9.97 20.50
C PRO A 28 -5.13 10.67 19.59
N VAL A 29 -5.46 10.75 18.30
CA VAL A 29 -4.66 11.47 17.30
C VAL A 29 -5.14 12.91 17.24
N LEU A 30 -4.20 13.85 17.16
CA LEU A 30 -4.53 15.28 17.05
C LEU A 30 -5.27 15.58 15.74
N ASP A 31 -6.34 16.37 15.82
CA ASP A 31 -7.16 16.74 14.65
C ASP A 31 -6.34 17.44 13.56
N ASN A 32 -5.37 18.27 13.95
CA ASN A 32 -4.49 18.95 12.99
C ASN A 32 -3.62 17.96 12.18
N TYR A 33 -3.24 16.83 12.79
CA TYR A 33 -2.48 15.77 12.13
C TYR A 33 -3.38 14.98 11.18
N LEU A 34 -4.61 14.67 11.60
CA LEU A 34 -5.65 14.09 10.74
C LEU A 34 -5.88 14.93 9.46
N SER A 35 -6.05 16.25 9.61
CA SER A 35 -6.22 17.15 8.47
C SER A 35 -5.00 17.16 7.54
N LEU A 36 -3.78 17.26 8.11
CA LEU A 36 -2.54 17.25 7.33
C LEU A 36 -2.38 15.97 6.49
N LEU A 37 -2.73 14.81 7.04
CA LEU A 37 -2.65 13.54 6.31
C LEU A 37 -3.63 13.44 5.16
N LYS A 38 -4.85 13.91 5.38
CA LYS A 38 -5.88 13.94 4.35
C LYS A 38 -5.50 14.89 3.22
N ASP A 39 -5.07 16.10 3.56
CA ASP A 39 -4.85 17.18 2.61
C ASP A 39 -3.55 17.01 1.81
N ASN A 40 -2.48 16.51 2.45
CA ASN A 40 -1.16 16.44 1.83
C ASN A 40 -0.78 15.05 1.30
N TYR A 41 -1.31 13.98 1.90
CA TYR A 41 -0.88 12.60 1.61
C TYR A 41 -1.99 11.71 1.03
N GLU A 42 -3.23 12.23 0.93
CA GLU A 42 -4.42 11.44 0.60
C GLU A 42 -4.52 10.17 1.47
N ALA A 43 -4.03 10.26 2.71
CA ALA A 43 -3.92 9.15 3.64
C ALA A 43 -5.01 9.24 4.71
N THR A 44 -5.52 8.08 5.11
CA THR A 44 -6.47 7.96 6.23
C THR A 44 -5.79 7.33 7.44
N ILE A 45 -6.23 7.71 8.64
CA ILE A 45 -5.93 6.97 9.88
C ILE A 45 -7.11 6.06 10.21
N GLU A 46 -6.83 4.79 10.49
CA GLU A 46 -7.77 3.86 11.11
C GLU A 46 -7.36 3.61 12.57
N SER A 47 -8.32 3.77 13.47
CA SER A 47 -8.19 3.41 14.88
C SER A 47 -8.42 1.91 15.04
N VAL A 48 -7.48 1.19 15.63
CA VAL A 48 -7.49 -0.28 15.74
C VAL A 48 -7.06 -0.76 17.12
N ASP A 49 -7.41 -2.00 17.47
CA ASP A 49 -7.07 -2.61 18.76
C ASP A 49 -5.84 -3.54 18.63
N PHE A 50 -4.65 -2.95 18.68
CA PHE A 50 -3.42 -3.73 18.75
C PHE A 50 -3.30 -4.42 20.10
N LYS A 51 -3.63 -3.74 21.20
CA LYS A 51 -3.46 -4.28 22.56
C LYS A 51 -4.14 -5.63 22.77
N ASN A 52 -5.37 -5.80 22.30
CA ASN A 52 -6.13 -7.05 22.51
C ASN A 52 -6.27 -7.90 21.24
N ASN A 53 -6.02 -7.34 20.05
CA ASN A 53 -6.36 -8.03 18.79
C ASN A 53 -5.32 -7.84 17.67
N TYR A 54 -4.04 -7.62 18.01
CA TYR A 54 -2.97 -7.32 17.05
C TYR A 54 -2.86 -8.32 15.88
N GLU A 55 -3.08 -9.63 16.08
CA GLU A 55 -3.02 -10.61 14.99
C GLU A 55 -4.15 -10.43 13.97
N SER A 56 -5.36 -10.09 14.42
CA SER A 56 -6.47 -9.78 13.52
C SER A 56 -6.20 -8.49 12.75
N VAL A 57 -5.71 -7.46 13.46
CA VAL A 57 -5.33 -6.18 12.84
C VAL A 57 -4.23 -6.39 11.79
N ARG A 58 -3.20 -7.19 12.09
CA ARG A 58 -2.12 -7.53 11.12
C ARG A 58 -2.69 -8.16 9.85
N LYS A 59 -3.61 -9.13 9.98
CA LYS A 59 -4.27 -9.78 8.83
C LYS A 59 -5.12 -8.79 8.04
N GLN A 60 -5.84 -7.88 8.71
CA GLN A 60 -6.61 -6.82 8.06
C GLN A 60 -5.72 -5.90 7.24
N ILE A 61 -4.56 -5.48 7.78
CA ILE A 61 -3.59 -4.64 7.08
C ILE A 61 -3.06 -5.36 5.83
N ASN A 62 -2.63 -6.62 5.97
CA ASN A 62 -2.17 -7.43 4.83
C ASN A 62 -3.26 -7.56 3.74
N SER A 63 -4.50 -7.85 4.14
CA SER A 63 -5.64 -7.98 3.21
C SER A 63 -5.97 -6.67 2.49
N TRP A 64 -5.75 -5.54 3.15
CA TRP A 64 -5.93 -4.22 2.55
C TRP A 64 -4.82 -3.91 1.53
N VAL A 65 -3.56 -4.17 1.89
CA VAL A 65 -2.40 -4.02 0.98
C VAL A 65 -2.51 -4.94 -0.22
N GLU A 66 -2.93 -6.17 -0.02
CA GLU A 66 -3.11 -7.16 -1.08
C GLU A 66 -4.11 -6.66 -2.13
N ARG A 67 -5.28 -6.19 -1.70
CA ARG A 67 -6.30 -5.63 -2.59
C ARG A 67 -5.77 -4.40 -3.33
N ALA A 68 -5.08 -3.50 -2.62
CA ALA A 68 -4.52 -2.29 -3.22
C ALA A 68 -3.43 -2.59 -4.25
N THR A 69 -2.73 -3.71 -4.10
CA THR A 69 -1.59 -4.10 -4.93
C THR A 69 -1.90 -5.17 -5.96
N GLN A 70 -3.20 -5.45 -6.20
CA GLN A 70 -3.64 -6.48 -7.15
C GLN A 70 -3.01 -7.86 -6.84
N SER A 71 -2.97 -8.22 -5.55
CA SER A 71 -2.38 -9.43 -5.00
C SER A 71 -0.90 -9.64 -5.34
N LYS A 72 -0.15 -8.56 -5.59
CA LYS A 72 1.31 -8.61 -5.76
C LYS A 72 2.09 -8.52 -4.45
N ILE A 73 1.46 -7.99 -3.40
CA ILE A 73 2.00 -7.95 -2.05
C ILE A 73 0.95 -8.53 -1.10
N THR A 74 1.17 -9.76 -0.61
CA THR A 74 0.16 -10.53 0.16
C THR A 74 0.48 -10.61 1.65
N ASP A 75 1.76 -10.66 2.03
CA ASP A 75 2.20 -10.79 3.43
C ASP A 75 3.22 -9.68 3.75
N LEU A 76 2.76 -8.42 3.67
CA LEU A 76 3.62 -7.27 3.96
C LEU A 76 4.12 -7.31 5.41
N LEU A 77 3.22 -7.65 6.33
CA LEU A 77 3.46 -7.78 7.76
C LEU A 77 3.52 -9.28 8.13
N PRO A 78 4.72 -9.89 8.16
CA PRO A 78 4.87 -11.30 8.48
C PRO A 78 4.45 -11.61 9.93
N ASN A 79 4.24 -12.89 10.23
CA ASN A 79 3.91 -13.31 11.60
C ASN A 79 4.96 -12.82 12.61
N GLY A 80 4.51 -12.31 13.77
CA GLY A 80 5.38 -11.85 14.85
C GLY A 80 5.95 -10.43 14.70
N CYS A 81 5.69 -9.71 13.61
CA CYS A 81 6.14 -8.32 13.46
C CYS A 81 5.21 -7.28 14.10
N VAL A 82 3.97 -7.68 14.46
CA VAL A 82 2.99 -6.85 15.18
C VAL A 82 2.67 -7.54 16.50
N ASN A 83 2.56 -6.77 17.57
CA ASN A 83 2.23 -7.24 18.90
C ASN A 83 1.33 -6.23 19.65
N ASP A 84 0.99 -6.56 20.89
CA ASP A 84 0.16 -5.75 21.81
C ASP A 84 0.79 -4.41 22.22
N LEU A 85 2.11 -4.25 22.05
CA LEU A 85 2.83 -2.99 22.28
C LEU A 85 2.84 -2.08 21.04
N THR A 86 2.35 -2.56 19.89
CA THR A 86 2.32 -1.78 18.66
C THR A 86 1.36 -0.61 18.81
N THR A 87 1.87 0.62 18.67
CA THR A 87 1.07 1.84 18.83
C THR A 87 0.65 2.45 17.49
N LEU A 88 1.51 2.37 16.47
CA LEU A 88 1.27 2.99 15.18
C LEU A 88 1.98 2.20 14.07
N ILE A 89 1.28 1.97 12.96
CA ILE A 89 1.85 1.44 11.72
C ILE A 89 1.57 2.41 10.58
N LEU A 90 2.61 2.80 9.84
CA LEU A 90 2.50 3.55 8.59
C LEU A 90 2.67 2.58 7.42
N VAL A 91 1.68 2.53 6.53
CA VAL A 91 1.70 1.66 5.35
C VAL A 91 1.69 2.50 4.08
N ASN A 92 2.68 2.25 3.23
CA ASN A 92 2.74 2.73 1.86
C ASN A 92 2.90 1.52 0.93
N ALA A 93 2.01 1.39 -0.05
CA ALA A 93 2.08 0.34 -1.06
C ALA A 93 1.77 0.90 -2.44
N ILE A 94 2.57 0.51 -3.45
CA ILE A 94 2.46 1.02 -4.82
C ILE A 94 2.41 -0.17 -5.77
N TYR A 95 1.39 -0.19 -6.62
CA TYR A 95 1.28 -1.09 -7.76
C TYR A 95 1.27 -0.28 -9.05
N PHE A 96 2.15 -0.66 -9.97
CA PHE A 96 2.25 -0.06 -11.29
C PHE A 96 2.22 -1.14 -12.36
N LYS A 97 1.35 -0.97 -13.35
CA LYS A 97 1.31 -1.78 -14.57
C LYS A 97 0.97 -0.87 -15.74
N GLY A 98 1.91 -0.71 -16.66
CA GLY A 98 1.72 0.04 -17.89
C GLY A 98 1.91 -0.84 -19.12
N LEU A 99 1.24 -0.48 -20.22
CA LEU A 99 1.61 -0.97 -21.54
C LEU A 99 2.78 -0.15 -22.09
N TRP A 100 3.70 -0.84 -22.77
CA TRP A 100 4.72 -0.17 -23.55
C TRP A 100 4.06 0.61 -24.70
N LYS A 101 4.53 1.84 -24.95
CA LYS A 101 4.12 2.63 -26.12
C LYS A 101 4.43 1.92 -27.45
N SER A 102 5.56 1.21 -27.49
CA SER A 102 5.92 0.28 -28.56
C SER A 102 6.10 -1.09 -27.94
N GLN A 103 5.15 -1.98 -28.19
CA GLN A 103 5.11 -3.30 -27.55
C GLN A 103 6.12 -4.26 -28.18
N PHE A 104 6.69 -5.12 -27.36
CA PHE A 104 7.53 -6.21 -27.82
C PHE A 104 6.69 -7.25 -28.57
N ASN A 105 7.20 -7.74 -29.69
CA ASN A 105 6.61 -8.89 -30.35
C ASN A 105 6.88 -10.16 -29.51
N ALA A 106 5.81 -10.80 -29.04
CA ALA A 106 5.90 -11.99 -28.18
C ALA A 106 6.67 -13.15 -28.84
N THR A 107 6.61 -13.29 -30.18
CA THR A 107 7.32 -14.37 -30.89
C THR A 107 8.83 -14.13 -30.97
N SER A 108 9.29 -12.90 -30.74
CA SER A 108 10.70 -12.56 -30.70
C SER A 108 11.35 -12.83 -29.32
N THR A 109 10.54 -13.03 -28.28
CA THR A 109 10.99 -13.32 -26.91
C THR A 109 11.52 -14.74 -26.82
N ARG A 110 12.78 -14.88 -26.42
CA ARG A 110 13.46 -16.18 -26.26
C ARG A 110 14.39 -16.14 -25.05
N ARG A 111 14.65 -17.32 -24.47
CA ARG A 111 15.62 -17.45 -23.39
C ARG A 111 17.01 -17.03 -23.91
N SER A 112 17.72 -16.25 -23.10
CA SER A 112 19.08 -15.79 -23.35
C SER A 112 19.77 -15.62 -22.01
N ASP A 113 21.10 -15.59 -22.02
CA ASP A 113 21.89 -15.37 -20.81
C ASP A 113 21.63 -13.95 -20.27
N PHE A 114 21.42 -13.86 -18.96
CA PHE A 114 21.40 -12.61 -18.21
C PHE A 114 22.68 -12.57 -17.37
N HIS A 115 23.56 -11.62 -17.68
CA HIS A 115 24.81 -11.44 -16.93
C HIS A 115 24.54 -10.48 -15.77
N LEU A 116 24.77 -10.97 -14.55
CA LEU A 116 24.66 -10.21 -13.30
C LEU A 116 25.94 -9.45 -13.00
#